data_AF-A0A9D5QHV2-F1
#
_entry.id   AF-A0A9D5QHV2-F1
#
_cell.length_a   1.000
_cell.length_b   1.000
_cell.length_c   1.000
_cell.angle_alpha   90.00
_cell.angle_beta   90.00
_cell.angle_gamma   90.00
#
_symmetry.space_group_name_H-M   'P 1'
#
loop_
_entity.id
_entity.type
_entity.pdbx_description
1 polymer ?
#
loop_
_entity_poly.entity_id
_entity_poly.type
_entity_poly.pdbx_seq_one_letter_code
_entity_poly.pdbx_strand_id
1 'polypeptide(L)' 'MGIFKEQKQLEHLITMAGLHIRPVEKMGAASLLRIMQKDKKVRRGKLRFVLPTRIGRVEVFDDVPEKIIKKTLKEYE' A
#
# COMPACT_ATOMS: atom_id res chain seq x y z
N MET A 1 0.72 14.73 3.89
CA MET A 1 0.71 14.81 2.42
C MET A 1 1.81 13.89 1.93
N GLY A 2 1.48 12.81 1.21
CA GLY A 2 2.44 11.78 0.82
C GLY A 2 3.43 12.24 -0.25
N ILE A 3 4.46 11.44 -0.50
CA ILE A 3 5.50 11.69 -1.52
C ILE A 3 4.95 11.63 -2.95
N PHE A 4 3.83 10.93 -3.17
CA PHE A 4 3.16 10.80 -4.46
C PHE A 4 2.00 11.80 -4.54
N LYS A 5 2.10 12.81 -5.43
CA LYS A 5 1.13 13.91 -5.51
C LYS A 5 -0.08 13.56 -6.39
N GLU A 6 0.09 12.62 -7.30
CA GLU A 6 -0.87 12.22 -8.33
C GLU A 6 -1.85 11.14 -7.86
N GLN A 7 -1.93 10.89 -6.55
CA GLN A 7 -2.80 9.89 -5.93
C GLN A 7 -4.25 9.95 -6.44
N LYS A 8 -4.84 11.16 -6.46
CA LYS A 8 -6.24 11.35 -6.90
C LYS A 8 -6.48 10.98 -8.36
N GLN A 9 -5.50 11.22 -9.23
CA GLN A 9 -5.61 10.89 -10.65
C GLN A 9 -5.58 9.37 -10.84
N LEU A 10 -4.73 8.67 -10.07
CA LEU A 10 -4.67 7.21 -10.08
C LEU A 10 -5.98 6.59 -9.55
N GLU A 11 -6.50 7.09 -8.44
CA GLU A 11 -7.78 6.62 -7.87
C GLU A 11 -8.94 6.82 -8.86
N HIS A 12 -8.99 7.98 -9.53
CA HIS A 12 -10.00 8.26 -10.55
C HIS A 12 -9.90 7.29 -11.73
N LEU A 13 -8.68 7.03 -12.25
CA LEU A 13 -8.47 6.10 -13.36
C LEU A 13 -8.91 4.67 -13.01
N ILE A 14 -8.55 4.17 -11.83
CA ILE A 14 -8.94 2.82 -11.37
C ILE A 14 -10.46 2.72 -11.26
N THR A 15 -11.11 3.75 -10.73
CA THR A 15 -12.58 3.79 -10.60
C THR A 15 -13.26 3.85 -11.97
N MET A 16 -12.75 4.65 -12.90
CA MET A 16 -13.25 4.71 -14.28
C MET A 16 -13.11 3.38 -15.03
N ALA A 17 -12.10 2.58 -14.69
CA ALA A 17 -11.94 1.23 -15.20
C ALA A 17 -12.89 0.20 -14.54
N GLY A 18 -13.76 0.62 -13.64
CA GLY A 18 -14.71 -0.26 -12.92
C GLY A 18 -14.05 -1.11 -11.83
N LEU A 19 -12.86 -0.73 -11.36
CA LEU A 19 -12.10 -1.46 -10.34
C LEU A 19 -12.25 -0.83 -8.95
N HIS A 20 -12.13 -1.66 -7.91
CA HIS A 20 -12.22 -1.20 -6.53
C HIS A 20 -10.90 -0.54 -6.08
N ILE A 21 -11.01 0.66 -5.50
CA ILE A 21 -9.89 1.36 -4.85
C ILE A 21 -9.81 1.10 -3.34
N ARG A 22 -10.74 0.29 -2.81
CA ARG A 22 -10.77 -0.18 -1.42
C ARG A 22 -11.00 -1.68 -1.38
N PRO A 23 -10.58 -2.38 -0.31
CA PRO A 23 -10.88 -3.80 -0.12
C PRO A 23 -12.39 -4.06 -0.14
N VAL A 24 -12.82 -5.11 -0.84
CA VAL A 24 -14.24 -5.52 -0.90
C VAL A 24 -14.67 -6.20 0.40
N GLU A 25 -13.74 -6.91 1.05
CA GLU A 25 -13.95 -7.54 2.34
C GLU A 25 -13.18 -6.80 3.44
N LYS A 26 -13.83 -6.63 4.60
CA LYS A 26 -13.18 -6.09 5.79
C LYS A 26 -12.24 -7.12 6.38
N MET A 27 -10.99 -7.07 5.92
CA MET A 27 -9.91 -7.80 6.54
C MET A 27 -9.17 -6.88 7.50
N GLY A 28 -9.25 -7.18 8.80
CA GLY A 28 -8.57 -6.43 9.86
C GLY A 28 -7.15 -6.01 9.48
N ALA A 29 -6.75 -4.75 9.69
CA ALA A 29 -5.40 -4.25 9.39
C ALA A 29 -4.28 -5.15 9.97
N ALA A 30 -4.50 -5.75 11.14
CA ALA A 30 -3.58 -6.71 11.76
C ALA A 30 -3.49 -8.05 10.99
N SER A 31 -4.59 -8.52 10.42
CA SER A 31 -4.62 -9.73 9.58
C SER A 31 -3.92 -9.48 8.25
N LEU A 32 -4.18 -8.35 7.60
CA LEU A 32 -3.49 -7.94 6.38
C LEU A 32 -1.97 -7.86 6.60
N LEU A 33 -1.54 -7.21 7.68
CA LEU A 33 -0.12 -7.10 8.00
C LEU A 33 0.54 -8.47 8.23
N ARG A 34 -0.13 -9.39 8.95
CA ARG A 34 0.36 -10.76 9.13
C ARG A 34 0.50 -11.53 7.82
N ILE A 35 -0.44 -11.35 6.88
CA ILE A 35 -0.38 -11.99 5.56
C ILE A 35 0.81 -11.41 4.78
N MET A 36 0.96 -10.09 4.76
CA MET A 36 2.07 -9.42 4.07
C MET A 36 3.44 -9.86 4.62
N GLN A 37 3.56 -10.10 5.93
CA GLN A 37 4.79 -10.58 6.57
C GLN A 37 5.15 -12.02 6.20
N LYS A 38 4.20 -12.82 5.71
CA LYS A 38 4.45 -14.18 5.20
C LYS A 38 4.90 -14.20 3.74
N ASP A 39 4.74 -13.10 3.00
CA ASP A 39 5.16 -12.99 1.61
C ASP A 39 6.69 -13.04 1.50
N LYS A 40 7.21 -13.72 0.47
CA LYS A 40 8.64 -14.06 0.30
C LYS A 40 9.55 -12.84 0.03
N LYS A 41 9.01 -11.61 0.06
CA LYS A 41 9.72 -10.33 -0.09
C LYS A 41 10.38 -9.80 1.20
N VAL A 42 10.33 -10.58 2.28
CA VAL A 42 11.01 -10.27 3.54
C VAL A 42 12.49 -10.66 3.45
N ARG A 43 13.40 -9.68 3.39
CA ARG A 43 14.83 -9.87 3.73
C ARG A 43 15.06 -9.34 5.14
N ARG A 44 15.61 -10.18 6.03
CA ARG A 44 15.94 -9.80 7.43
C ARG A 44 14.74 -9.29 8.27
N GLY A 45 13.53 -9.78 8.02
CA GLY A 45 12.34 -9.44 8.83
C GLY A 45 11.65 -8.12 8.49
N LYS A 46 12.09 -7.40 7.44
CA LYS A 46 11.46 -6.14 7.01
C LYS A 46 10.60 -6.33 5.76
N LEU A 47 9.43 -5.67 5.75
CA LEU A 47 8.53 -5.63 4.59
C LEU A 47 9.12 -4.71 3.51
N ARG A 48 9.07 -5.18 2.26
CA ARG A 48 9.50 -4.42 1.10
C ARG A 48 8.30 -3.95 0.29
N PHE A 49 8.21 -2.65 0.09
CA PHE A 49 7.16 -1.98 -0.67
C PHE A 49 7.71 -1.45 -1.98
N VAL A 50 6.90 -1.56 -3.04
CA VAL A 50 7.10 -0.81 -4.27
C VAL A 50 6.14 0.36 -4.21
N LEU A 51 6.66 1.58 -4.07
CA LEU A 51 5.84 2.78 -3.94
C LEU A 51 6.08 3.69 -5.14
N PRO A 52 5.01 4.20 -5.79
CA PRO A 52 5.17 5.22 -6.82
C PRO A 52 5.68 6.51 -6.20
N THR A 53 6.66 7.15 -6.85
CA THR A 53 7.14 8.49 -6.48
C THR A 53 6.63 9.58 -7.43
N ARG A 54 6.26 9.18 -8.66
CA ARG A 54 5.55 9.97 -9.68
C ARG A 54 5.00 9.01 -10.74
N ILE A 55 4.15 9.50 -11.64
CA ILE A 55 3.70 8.69 -12.78
C ILE A 55 4.90 8.24 -13.63
N GLY A 56 4.97 6.94 -13.91
CA GLY A 56 6.08 6.32 -14.65
C GLY A 56 7.35 6.05 -13.83
N ARG A 57 7.37 6.29 -12.50
CA ARG A 57 8.52 5.96 -11.64
C ARG A 57 8.07 5.34 -10.33
N VAL A 58 8.71 4.21 -9.99
CA VAL A 58 8.53 3.51 -8.72
C VAL A 58 9.87 3.31 -8.05
N GLU A 59 9.85 3.29 -6.72
CA GLU A 59 11.02 3.00 -5.90
C GLU A 59 10.70 1.91 -4.88
N VAL A 60 11.73 1.20 -4.46
CA VAL A 60 11.63 0.08 -3.52
C VAL A 60 12.08 0.54 -2.15
N PHE A 61 11.20 0.42 -1.17
CA PHE A 61 11.45 0.80 0.22
C PHE A 61 11.35 -0.44 1.10
N ASP A 62 12.39 -0.76 1.87
CA ASP A 62 12.41 -1.90 2.80
C ASP A 62 12.57 -1.49 4.28
N ASP A 63 12.35 -0.20 4.57
CA ASP A 63 12.45 0.41 5.89
C ASP A 63 11.22 1.24 6.28
N VAL A 64 10.06 0.98 5.65
CA VAL A 64 8.80 1.67 5.97
C VAL A 64 8.37 1.34 7.40
N PRO A 65 8.21 2.34 8.29
CA PRO A 65 7.81 2.11 9.68
C PRO A 65 6.45 1.43 9.80
N GLU A 66 6.36 0.37 10.62
CA GLU A 66 5.13 -0.41 10.81
C GLU A 66 3.93 0.44 11.26
N LYS A 67 4.18 1.51 12.04
CA LYS A 67 3.16 2.46 12.46
C LYS A 67 2.49 3.16 11.27
N ILE A 68 3.25 3.49 10.23
CA ILE A 68 2.72 4.12 9.01
C ILE A 68 1.86 3.10 8.25
N ILE A 69 2.36 1.87 8.08
CA ILE A 69 1.63 0.79 7.41
C ILE A 69 0.28 0.54 8.09
N LYS A 70 0.27 0.37 9.43
CA LYS A 70 -0.97 0.18 10.20
C LYS A 70 -1.94 1.35 10.08
N LYS A 71 -1.43 2.59 10.06
CA LYS A 71 -2.27 3.78 9.89
C LYS A 71 -2.92 3.78 8.50
N THR A 72 -2.14 3.53 7.44
CA THR A 72 -2.64 3.47 6.07
C THR A 72 -3.67 2.36 5.88
N LEU A 73 -3.41 1.15 6.42
CA LEU A 73 -4.37 0.05 6.32
C LEU A 73 -5.71 0.38 7.01
N LYS A 74 -5.69 1.07 8.16
CA LYS A 74 -6.93 1.51 8.84
C LYS A 74 -7.68 2.61 8.09
N GLU A 75 -6.98 3.44 7.33
CA GLU A 75 -7.60 4.52 6.54
C GLU A 75 -8.33 3.97 5.30
N TYR A 76 -7.89 2.81 4.80
CA TYR A 76 -8.41 2.16 3.60
C TYR A 76 -9.21 0.86 3.88
N GLU A 77 -9.38 0.47 5.14
CA GLU A 77 -10.43 -0.48 5.59
C GLU A 77 -11.84 0.07 5.31
#